data_AF-A0A410P724-F1
#
_entry.id   AF-A0A410P724-F1
#
_cell.length_a   1.000
_cell.length_b   1.000
_cell.length_c   1.000
_cell.angle_alpha   90.00
_cell.angle_beta   90.00
_cell.angle_gamma   90.00
#
_symmetry.space_group_name_H-M   'P 1'
#
loop_
_entity.id
_entity.type
_entity.pdbx_description
1 polymer ?
#
loop_
_entity_poly.entity_id
_entity_poly.type
_entity_poly.pdbx_seq_one_letter_code
_entity_poly.pdbx_strand_id
1 'polypeptide(L)' 'MGFEESLKKLEKIIDDLHSEKISLEKSIEKFEEGVKLADHCLKTLDGMRKKIEVVAKTKDGKLKIKPFEEEA' A
#
# COMPACT_ATOMS: atom_id res chain seq x y z
N MET A 1 2.36 -4.24 9.30
CA MET A 1 3.37 -4.49 8.26
C MET A 1 3.80 -3.14 7.73
N GLY A 2 5.10 -2.88 7.58
CA GLY A 2 5.56 -1.61 6.99
C GLY A 2 5.38 -1.61 5.47
N PHE A 3 5.30 -0.43 4.84
CA PHE A 3 5.17 -0.30 3.38
C PHE A 3 6.26 -1.09 2.63
N GLU A 4 7.53 -0.90 3.00
CA GLU A 4 8.65 -1.60 2.37
C GLU A 4 8.59 -3.12 2.54
N GLU A 5 8.08 -3.58 3.68
CA GLU A 5 7.90 -5.01 3.95
C GLU A 5 6.78 -5.60 3.08
N SER A 6 5.66 -4.88 2.95
CA SER A 6 4.55 -5.27 2.07
C SER A 6 4.97 -5.26 0.60
N LEU A 7 5.76 -4.28 0.17
CA LEU A 7 6.29 -4.19 -1.18
C LEU A 7 7.21 -5.38 -1.51
N LYS A 8 8.16 -5.70 -0.62
CA LYS A 8 9.05 -6.87 -0.78
C LYS A 8 8.29 -8.19 -0.85
N LYS A 9 7.20 -8.33 -0.08
CA LYS A 9 6.34 -9.53 -0.16
C LYS A 9 5.61 -9.60 -1.49
N LEU A 10 5.12 -8.47 -2.00
CA LEU A 10 4.46 -8.42 -3.30
C LEU A 10 5.41 -8.78 -4.45
N GLU A 11 6.65 -8.28 -4.43
CA GLU A 11 7.70 -8.65 -5.39
C GLU A 11 7.95 -10.17 -5.36
N LYS A 12 8.08 -10.75 -4.16
CA LYS A 12 8.25 -12.19 -4.01
C LYS A 12 7.07 -13.00 -4.55
N ILE A 13 5.84 -12.52 -4.37
CA ILE A 13 4.65 -13.18 -4.92
C ILE A 13 4.68 -13.15 -6.45
N ILE A 14 5.11 -12.04 -7.06
CA ILE A 14 5.26 -11.93 -8.51
C ILE A 14 6.31 -12.93 -9.01
N ASP A 15 7.45 -13.03 -8.33
CA ASP A 15 8.49 -14.01 -8.66
C ASP A 15 7.99 -15.46 -8.53
N ASP A 16 7.25 -15.77 -7.46
CA ASP A 16 6.63 -17.08 -7.24
C ASP A 16 5.62 -17.41 -8.37
N LEU A 17 4.83 -16.43 -8.83
CA LEU A 17 3.84 -16.59 -9.89
C LEU A 17 4.48 -16.79 -11.28
N HIS A 18 5.66 -16.22 -11.53
CA HIS A 18 6.42 -16.43 -12.76
C HIS A 18 7.21 -17.75 -12.78
N SER A 19 7.29 -18.45 -11.66
CA SER A 19 7.99 -19.73 -11.57
C SER A 19 7.23 -20.83 -12.33
N GLU A 20 7.91 -21.51 -13.26
CA GLU A 20 7.35 -22.66 -14.01
C GLU A 20 6.96 -23.85 -13.12
N LYS A 21 7.32 -23.83 -11.83
CA LYS A 21 7.09 -24.91 -10.86
C LYS A 21 5.87 -24.71 -9.98
N ILE A 22 5.16 -23.58 -10.11
CA ILE A 22 3.96 -23.31 -9.31
C ILE A 22 2.77 -24.13 -9.84
N SER A 23 2.03 -24.77 -8.93
CA SER A 23 0.77 -25.43 -9.31
C SER A 23 -0.35 -24.40 -9.43
N LEU A 24 -1.36 -24.69 -10.27
CA LEU A 24 -2.50 -23.79 -10.48
C LEU A 24 -3.19 -23.36 -9.18
N GLU A 25 -3.41 -24.29 -8.25
CA GLU A 25 -4.01 -23.98 -6.94
C GLU A 25 -3.16 -22.97 -6.15
N LYS A 26 -1.83 -23.18 -6.12
CA LYS A 26 -0.91 -22.24 -5.46
C LYS A 26 -0.85 -20.89 -6.18
N SER A 27 -0.97 -20.87 -7.51
CA SER A 27 -1.02 -19.64 -8.29
C SER A 27 -2.24 -18.79 -7.90
N ILE A 28 -3.39 -19.43 -7.71
CA ILE A 28 -4.63 -18.75 -7.29
C ILE A 28 -4.48 -18.19 -5.88
N GLU A 29 -3.97 -18.98 -4.93
CA GLU A 29 -3.71 -18.51 -3.55
C GLU A 29 -2.75 -17.31 -3.52
N LYS A 30 -1.65 -17.41 -4.27
CA LYS A 30 -0.64 -16.35 -4.39
C LYS A 30 -1.18 -15.10 -5.05
N PHE A 31 -2.02 -15.24 -6.06
CA PHE A 31 -2.67 -14.12 -6.71
C PHE A 31 -3.60 -13.37 -5.76
N GLU A 32 -4.44 -14.08 -4.99
CA GLU A 32 -5.30 -13.44 -3.99
C GLU A 32 -4.49 -12.72 -2.89
N GLU A 33 -3.39 -13.33 -2.44
CA GLU A 33 -2.46 -12.71 -1.50
C GLU A 33 -1.86 -11.42 -2.09
N GLY A 34 -1.42 -11.48 -3.35
CA GLY A 34 -0.85 -10.35 -4.08
C GLY A 34 -1.83 -9.19 -4.23
N VAL A 35 -3.09 -9.46 -4.58
CA VAL A 35 -4.14 -8.43 -4.69
C VAL A 35 -4.37 -7.73 -3.35
N LYS A 36 -4.45 -8.49 -2.25
CA LYS A 36 -4.63 -7.92 -0.90
C LYS A 36 -3.43 -7.06 -0.48
N LEU A 37 -2.21 -7.49 -0.79
CA LEU A 37 -0.99 -6.72 -0.50
C LEU A 37 -0.90 -5.45 -1.35
N ALA A 38 -1.27 -5.51 -2.63
CA ALA A 38 -1.30 -4.35 -3.51
C ALA A 38 -2.29 -3.28 -2.99
N ASP A 39 -3.50 -3.68 -2.60
CA ASP A 39 -4.48 -2.78 -1.97
C ASP A 39 -3.95 -2.14 -0.68
N HIS A 40 -3.27 -2.92 0.17
CA HIS A 40 -2.64 -2.40 1.38
C HIS A 40 -1.56 -1.35 1.08
N CYS A 41 -0.70 -1.59 0.09
CA CYS A 41 0.32 -0.64 -0.34
C CYS A 41 -0.31 0.67 -0.84
N LEU A 42 -1.36 0.58 -1.67
CA LEU A 42 -2.09 1.75 -2.18
C LEU A 42 -2.71 2.57 -1.04
N LYS A 43 -3.38 1.93 -0.08
CA LYS A 43 -3.96 2.60 1.09
C LYS A 43 -2.90 3.28 1.97
N THR A 44 -1.74 2.64 2.11
CA THR A 44 -0.63 3.20 2.87
C THR A 44 -0.09 4.46 2.20
N LEU A 45 0.11 4.43 0.88
CA LEU A 45 0.55 5.59 0.10
C LEU A 45 -0.48 6.71 0.13
N ASP A 46 -1.77 6.41 0.00
CA ASP A 46 -2.84 7.42 0.10
C ASP A 46 -2.85 8.10 1.47
N GLY A 47 -2.72 7.31 2.55
CA GLY A 47 -2.60 7.85 3.91
C GLY A 47 -1.36 8.74 4.09
N MET A 48 -0.23 8.39 3.49
CA MET A 48 0.98 9.21 3.49
C MET A 48 0.79 10.50 2.68
N ARG A 49 0.18 10.41 1.49
CA ARG A 49 -0.13 11.55 0.63
C ARG A 49 -1.02 12.57 1.35
N LYS A 50 -2.10 12.10 1.97
CA LYS A 50 -3.01 12.96 2.75
C LYS A 50 -2.28 13.70 3.87
N LYS A 51 -1.36 13.03 4.58
CA LYS A 51 -0.53 13.69 5.61
C LYS A 51 0.36 14.79 5.03
N ILE A 52 0.97 14.57 3.86
CA ILE A 52 1.82 15.57 3.19
C ILE A 52 0.98 16.75 2.69
N GLU A 53 -0.18 16.50 2.08
CA GLU A 53 -1.07 17.56 1.56
C GLU A 53 -1.57 18.50 2.67
N VAL A 54 -1.84 17.98 3.87
CA VAL A 54 -2.18 18.80 5.05
C VAL A 54 -1.02 19.73 5.44
N VAL A 55 0.23 19.23 5.40
CA VAL A 55 1.43 20.03 5.73
C VAL A 55 1.73 21.09 4.67
N ALA A 56 1.52 20.80 3.39
CA ALA A 56 1.81 21.73 2.30
C ALA A 56 0.80 22.89 2.18
N LYS A 57 -0.46 22.70 2.58
CA LYS A 57 -1.48 23.76 2.58
C LYS A 57 -1.25 24.82 3.68
N THR A 58 -0.39 24.57 4.68
CA THR A 58 0.01 25.58 5.66
C THR A 58 1.19 26.41 5.15
N LYS A 59 0.91 27.44 4.33
CA LYS A 59 1.91 28.40 3.82
C LYS A 59 2.35 29.49 4.82
N ASP A 60 1.85 29.48 6.05
CA ASP A 60 2.19 30.45 7.10
C ASP A 60 3.32 29.98 8.06
N GLY A 61 3.96 28.84 7.78
CA GLY A 61 5.04 28.30 8.61
C GLY A 61 4.62 27.79 10.00
N LYS A 62 3.34 27.91 10.39
CA LYS A 62 2.80 27.37 11.64
C LYS A 62 2.04 26.07 11.39
N LEU A 63 2.65 24.96 11.84
CA LEU A 63 2.07 23.62 11.81
C LEU A 63 0.82 23.58 12.71
N LYS A 64 -0.37 23.38 12.12
CA LYS A 64 -1.59 23.01 12.86
C LYS A 64 -2.16 21.73 12.28
N ILE A 65 -2.18 20.68 13.10
CA ILE A 65 -2.79 19.39 12.77
C ILE A 65 -4.30 19.54 12.95
N LYS A 66 -5.09 19.32 11.89
CA LYS A 66 -6.52 19.06 11.99
C LYS A 66 -6.81 17.65 11.47
N PRO A 67 -7.76 16.92 12.09
CA PRO A 67 -8.22 15.63 11.57
C PRO A 67 -8.75 15.79 10.13
N PHE A 68 -8.46 14.80 9.29
CA PHE A 68 -9.16 14.64 8.01
C PHE A 68 -10.59 14.21 8.35
N GLU A 69 -11.56 15.10 8.19
CA GLU A 69 -12.98 14.76 8.25
C GLU A 69 -13.38 14.23 6.87
N GLU A 70 -13.63 12.92 6.81
CA GLU A 70 -14.26 12.26 5.68
C GLU A 70 -15.75 12.64 5.74
N GLU A 71 -16.21 13.56 4.87
CA GLU A 71 -17.63 13.85 4.72
C GLU A 71 -18.33 12.58 4.22
N ALA A 72 -19.28 12.09 5.03
CA ALA A 72 -20.11 10.92 4.76
C ALA A 72 -21.18 11.20 3.69
#